data_AF-A0A534A8V7-F1
#
_entry.id   AF-A0A534A8V7-F1
#
_cell.length_a   1.000
_cell.length_b   1.000
_cell.length_c   1.000
_cell.angle_alpha   90.00
_cell.angle_beta   90.00
_cell.angle_gamma   90.00
#
_symmetry.space_group_name_H-M   'P 1'
#
loop_
_entity.id
_entity.type
_entity.pdbx_description
1 polymer ?
#
loop_
_entity_poly.entity_id
_entity_poly.type
_entity_poly.pdbx_seq_one_letter_code
_entity_poly.pdbx_strand_id
1 'polypeptide(L)'
;MSSPARLRIAGGTVYDPTNGVDGVVRDVCIEDGRIVAELPRDAQRLDAGGMVVMPGGVDIHSHIAGPSVNHARRLSPEEHAADAMPAPRL
;
A
#
# COMPACT_ATOMS: atom_id res chain seq x y z
N MET A 1 -4.19 -14.31 -23.38
CA MET A 1 -3.77 -14.36 -21.97
C MET A 1 -2.89 -13.14 -21.76
N SER A 2 -3.25 -12.24 -20.84
CA SER A 2 -2.42 -11.05 -20.56
C SER A 2 -1.06 -11.50 -20.05
N SER A 3 0.02 -10.83 -20.46
CA SER A 3 1.35 -11.05 -19.90
C SER A 3 1.29 -10.91 -18.38
N PRO A 4 1.98 -11.76 -17.60
CA PRO A 4 1.96 -11.69 -16.14
C PRO A 4 2.42 -10.30 -15.67
N ALA A 5 1.73 -9.75 -14.68
CA ALA A 5 2.04 -8.44 -14.14
C ALA A 5 3.29 -8.58 -13.25
N ARG A 6 4.43 -8.07 -13.74
CA ARG A 6 5.73 -8.17 -13.07
C ARG A 6 6.22 -6.79 -12.65
N LEU A 7 6.55 -6.65 -11.37
CA LEU A 7 7.07 -5.41 -10.81
C LEU A 7 8.24 -5.69 -9.87
N ARG A 8 9.34 -4.98 -10.07
CA ARG A 8 10.49 -4.95 -9.17
C ARG A 8 10.56 -3.58 -8.50
N ILE A 9 10.30 -3.53 -7.19
CA ILE A 9 10.57 -2.37 -6.35
C ILE A 9 12.05 -2.44 -5.99
N ALA A 10 12.83 -1.44 -6.37
CA ALA A 10 14.27 -1.60 -6.40
C ALA A 10 15.03 -0.56 -5.58
N GLY A 11 16.09 -1.00 -4.89
CA GLY A 11 16.97 -0.12 -4.11
C GLY A 11 16.33 0.53 -2.88
N GLY A 12 15.17 0.06 -2.44
CA GLY A 12 14.49 0.57 -1.24
C GLY A 12 15.06 -0.04 0.04
N THR A 13 14.98 0.73 1.13
CA THR A 13 15.33 0.27 2.48
C THR A 13 14.16 -0.54 3.05
N VAL A 14 14.28 -1.86 3.04
CA VAL A 14 13.20 -2.78 3.43
C VAL A 14 13.19 -3.01 4.94
N TYR A 15 11.99 -2.93 5.53
CA TYR A 15 11.70 -3.34 6.90
C TYR A 15 10.61 -4.42 6.88
N ASP A 16 10.91 -5.59 7.44
CA ASP A 16 10.02 -6.74 7.53
C ASP A 16 10.32 -7.50 8.85
N PRO A 17 9.66 -7.13 9.96
CA PRO A 17 9.93 -7.69 11.28
C PRO A 17 9.70 -9.19 11.38
N THR A 18 8.69 -9.73 10.69
CA THR A 18 8.37 -11.16 10.71
C THR A 18 9.50 -11.99 10.10
N ASN A 19 10.20 -11.46 9.10
CA ASN A 19 11.36 -12.08 8.48
C ASN A 19 12.71 -11.55 9.00
N GLY A 20 12.70 -10.76 10.09
CA GLY A 20 13.93 -10.23 10.71
C GLY A 20 14.71 -9.23 9.87
N VAL A 21 14.06 -8.54 8.93
CA VAL A 21 14.69 -7.54 8.07
C VAL A 21 14.51 -6.15 8.70
N ASP A 22 15.62 -5.54 9.11
CA ASP A 22 15.63 -4.23 9.77
C ASP A 22 16.49 -3.25 8.99
N GLY A 23 15.87 -2.47 8.10
CA GLY A 23 16.55 -1.41 7.36
C GLY A 23 17.54 -1.87 6.29
N VAL A 24 17.25 -2.97 5.59
CA VAL A 24 18.17 -3.53 4.58
C VAL A 24 17.81 -3.04 3.18
N VAL A 25 18.78 -2.44 2.48
CA VAL A 25 18.59 -2.07 1.07
C VAL A 25 18.54 -3.33 0.20
N ARG A 26 17.37 -3.63 -0.36
CA ARG A 26 17.17 -4.76 -1.28
C ARG A 26 15.97 -4.56 -2.19
N ASP A 27 15.91 -5.34 -3.26
CA ASP A 27 14.77 -5.35 -4.16
C ASP A 27 13.63 -6.23 -3.59
N VAL A 28 12.38 -5.87 -3.91
CA VAL A 28 11.19 -6.69 -3.69
C VAL A 28 10.54 -6.96 -5.04
N CYS A 29 10.39 -8.25 -5.38
CA CYS A 29 9.85 -8.69 -6.65
C CYS A 29 8.39 -9.15 -6.49
N ILE A 30 7.53 -8.75 -7.42
CA ILE A 30 6.10 -9.08 -7.43
C ILE A 30 5.75 -9.66 -8.81
N GLU A 31 5.13 -10.84 -8.83
CA GLU A 31 4.54 -11.45 -10.02
C GLU A 31 3.08 -11.82 -9.72
N ASP A 32 2.15 -11.36 -10.55
CA ASP A 32 0.71 -11.66 -10.46
C ASP A 32 0.13 -11.45 -9.04
N GLY A 33 0.51 -10.33 -8.43
CA GLY A 33 0.03 -9.91 -7.11
C GLY A 33 0.66 -10.67 -5.93
N ARG A 34 1.71 -11.48 -6.16
CA ARG A 34 2.44 -12.19 -5.11
C ARG A 34 3.90 -11.80 -5.06
N ILE A 35 4.47 -11.77 -3.86
CA ILE A 35 5.92 -11.58 -3.69
C ILE A 35 6.65 -12.85 -4.14
N VAL A 36 7.65 -12.68 -5.00
CA VAL A 36 8.51 -13.76 -5.52
C VAL A 36 9.97 -13.47 -5.21
N ALA A 37 10.83 -14.49 -5.24
CA ALA A 37 12.25 -14.32 -4.92
C ALA A 37 12.97 -13.44 -5.94
N GLU A 38 12.68 -13.63 -7.23
CA GLU A 38 13.37 -12.96 -8.33
C GLU A 38 12.45 -12.74 -9.52
N LEU A 39 12.83 -11.78 -10.37
CA LEU A 39 12.20 -11.50 -11.66
C LEU A 39 13.27 -11.38 -12.76
N PRO A 40 12.91 -11.63 -14.03
CA PRO A 40 13.74 -11.27 -15.17
C PRO A 40 14.25 -9.83 -15.11
N ARG A 41 15.43 -9.57 -15.71
CA ARG A 41 16.08 -8.25 -15.67
C ARG A 41 15.28 -7.15 -16.38
N ASP A 42 14.46 -7.54 -17.34
CA ASP A 42 13.59 -6.67 -18.14
C ASP A 42 12.20 -6.45 -17.53
N ALA A 43 11.93 -6.99 -16.32
CA ALA A 43 10.72 -6.68 -15.59
C ALA A 43 10.61 -5.18 -15.27
N GLN A 44 9.38 -4.66 -15.26
CA GLN A 44 9.12 -3.27 -14.91
C GLN A 44 9.74 -2.94 -13.54
N ARG A 45 10.44 -1.81 -13.47
CA ARG A 45 11.17 -1.37 -12.27
C ARG A 45 10.53 -0.10 -11.70
N LEU A 46 10.29 -0.12 -10.40
CA LEU A 46 9.98 1.06 -9.60
C LEU A 46 11.22 1.39 -8.77
N ASP A 47 11.83 2.55 -9.01
CA ASP A 47 12.99 3.01 -8.23
C ASP A 47 12.52 3.55 -6.88
N ALA A 48 12.99 2.91 -5.80
CA ALA A 48 12.71 3.26 -4.42
C ALA A 48 13.99 3.70 -3.68
N GLY A 49 15.04 4.10 -4.41
CA GLY A 49 16.28 4.60 -3.82
C GLY A 49 16.05 5.72 -2.81
N GLY A 50 16.57 5.54 -1.59
CA GLY A 50 16.38 6.49 -0.48
C GLY A 50 14.99 6.48 0.16
N MET A 51 14.10 5.58 -0.27
CA MET A 51 12.76 5.39 0.31
C MET A 51 12.72 4.15 1.22
N VAL A 52 11.76 4.17 2.14
CA VAL A 52 11.42 3.02 2.98
C VAL A 52 10.42 2.12 2.26
N VAL A 53 10.63 0.81 2.34
CA VAL A 53 9.71 -0.22 1.83
C VAL A 53 9.28 -1.09 3.00
N MET A 54 7.96 -1.21 3.19
CA MET A 54 7.34 -1.99 4.27
C MET A 54 6.18 -2.81 3.71
N PRO A 55 5.75 -3.89 4.41
CA PRO A 55 4.48 -4.54 4.16
C PRO A 55 3.32 -3.53 4.20
N GLY A 56 2.23 -3.83 3.48
CA GLY A 56 1.01 -3.03 3.56
C GLY A 56 0.48 -2.96 4.99
N GLY A 57 0.06 -1.77 5.42
CA GLY A 57 -0.50 -1.57 6.75
C GLY A 57 -1.77 -2.41 6.95
N VAL A 58 -1.86 -3.08 8.10
CA VAL A 58 -3.05 -3.84 8.51
C VAL A 58 -3.72 -3.11 9.67
N ASP A 59 -4.83 -2.45 9.39
CA ASP A 59 -5.67 -1.82 10.40
C ASP A 59 -6.68 -2.84 10.95
N ILE A 60 -6.49 -3.23 12.21
CA ILE A 60 -7.31 -4.26 12.86
C ILE A 60 -8.63 -3.72 13.41
N HIS A 61 -8.76 -2.39 13.57
CA HIS A 61 -9.92 -1.81 14.22
C HIS A 61 -10.14 -0.37 13.79
N SER A 62 -11.14 -0.19 12.92
CA SER A 62 -11.57 1.12 12.48
C SER A 62 -13.07 1.17 12.22
N HIS A 63 -13.64 2.35 12.45
CA HIS A 63 -15.04 2.63 12.22
C HIS A 63 -15.25 3.19 10.81
N ILE A 64 -15.16 2.32 9.79
CA ILE A 64 -15.25 2.74 8.37
C ILE A 64 -16.60 2.45 7.72
N ALA A 65 -17.32 1.43 8.18
CA ALA A 65 -18.58 0.97 7.60
C ALA A 65 -19.58 0.52 8.68
N GLY A 66 -20.85 0.91 8.53
CA GLY A 66 -21.94 0.55 9.44
C GLY A 66 -22.96 1.67 9.65
N PRO A 67 -24.12 1.38 10.27
CA PRO A 67 -25.18 2.37 10.47
C PRO A 67 -24.76 3.50 11.41
N SER A 68 -23.93 3.22 12.41
CA SER A 68 -23.44 4.23 13.35
C SER A 68 -22.56 5.27 12.65
N VAL A 69 -21.59 4.82 11.85
CA VAL A 69 -20.69 5.73 11.12
C VAL A 69 -21.42 6.53 10.05
N ASN A 70 -22.45 5.94 9.42
CA ASN A 70 -23.31 6.67 8.50
C ASN A 70 -24.18 7.72 9.20
N HIS A 71 -24.65 7.47 10.43
CA HIS A 71 -25.34 8.48 11.22
C HIS A 71 -24.40 9.61 11.62
N ALA A 72 -23.18 9.28 12.09
CA ALA A 72 -22.18 10.28 12.44
C ALA A 72 -21.91 11.25 11.28
N ARG A 73 -21.69 10.72 10.06
CA ARG A 73 -21.51 11.54 8.83
C ARG A 73 -22.69 12.48 8.52
N ARG A 74 -23.91 12.13 8.95
CA ARG A 74 -25.11 12.96 8.74
C ARG A 74 -25.33 13.98 9.84
N LEU A 75 -24.94 13.64 11.08
CA LEU A 75 -25.11 14.50 12.24
C LEU A 75 -24.05 15.62 12.28
N SER A 76 -22.86 15.35 11.77
CA SER A 76 -21.71 16.28 11.79
C SER A 76 -21.18 16.57 10.38
N PRO A 77 -21.98 17.17 9.47
CA PRO A 77 -21.55 17.45 8.10
C PRO A 77 -20.38 18.44 8.02
N GLU A 78 -20.22 19.32 9.00
CA GLU A 78 -19.11 20.26 9.12
C GLU A 78 -17.75 19.56 9.26
N GLU A 79 -17.70 18.37 9.88
CA GLU A 79 -16.46 17.59 9.96
C GLU A 79 -16.03 17.10 8.57
N HIS A 80 -16.98 16.67 7.75
CA HIS A 80 -16.69 16.22 6.38
C HIS A 80 -16.35 17.38 5.45
N ALA A 81 -16.89 18.58 5.69
CA ALA A 81 -16.51 19.79 4.96
C ALA A 81 -15.06 20.23 5.24
N ALA A 82 -14.51 19.85 6.40
CA ALA A 82 -13.14 20.09 6.77
C ALA A 82 -12.16 19.00 6.27
N ASP A 83 -12.66 17.92 5.67
CA ASP A 83 -11.79 16.86 5.14
C ASP A 83 -10.90 17.40 4.02
N ALA A 84 -9.64 16.95 4.04
CA ALA A 84 -8.65 17.35 3.04
C ALA A 84 -9.01 16.90 1.61
N MET A 85 -9.93 15.92 1.48
CA MET A 85 -10.42 15.41 0.22
C MET A 85 -11.91 15.71 0.06
N PRO A 86 -12.33 16.34 -1.05
CA PRO A 86 -13.74 16.59 -1.30
C PRO A 86 -14.50 15.27 -1.50
N ALA A 87 -15.79 15.26 -1.13
CA ALA A 87 -16.65 14.11 -1.36
C ALA A 87 -16.67 13.73 -2.86
N PRO A 88 -16.67 12.43 -3.21
CA PRO A 88 -16.75 11.99 -4.60
C PRO A 88 -17.99 12.54 -5.29
N ARG A 89 -17.87 12.97 -6.55
CA ARG A 89 -19.03 13.30 -7.39
C ARG A 89 -19.71 11.99 -7.82
N LEU A 90 -20.98 11.83 -7.44
CA LEU A 90 -21.86 10.75 -7.89
C LEU A 90 -22.25 10.96 -9.36
#